data_AF-A0A661L3B0-F1
#
_entry.id   AF-A0A661L3B0-F1
#
_cell.length_a   1.000
_cell.length_b   1.000
_cell.length_c   1.000
_cell.angle_alpha   90.00
_cell.angle_beta   90.00
_cell.angle_gamma   90.00
#
_symmetry.space_group_name_H-M   'P 1'
#
loop_
_entity.id
_entity.type
_entity.pdbx_description
1 polymer ?
#
loop_
_entity_poly.entity_id
_entity_poly.type
_entity_poly.pdbx_seq_one_letter_code
_entity_poly.pdbx_strand_id
1 'polypeptide(L)'
;MKKEPKDQLPVHSCPGHIQIPTEKEQEALEAMRKIKEQVREKKALLKEMRVSQTVENEQRILWLESELRVLKGQWDQWKKKREEAARERMILLGHEEPDKEGLE
;
A
#
# COMPACT_ATOMS: atom_id res chain seq x y z
N MET A 1 -19.13 -23.01 -19.92
CA MET A 1 -18.20 -22.11 -20.63
C MET A 1 -17.67 -21.09 -19.64
N LYS A 2 -16.34 -20.94 -19.60
CA LYS A 2 -15.59 -20.14 -18.63
C LYS A 2 -15.91 -18.66 -18.82
N LYS A 3 -16.20 -17.93 -17.74
CA LYS A 3 -16.33 -16.47 -17.76
C LYS A 3 -14.92 -15.89 -17.83
N GLU A 4 -14.64 -15.16 -18.90
CA GLU A 4 -13.36 -14.45 -19.07
C GLU A 4 -13.31 -13.26 -18.10
N PRO A 5 -12.16 -13.01 -17.42
CA PRO A 5 -12.00 -11.87 -16.55
C PRO A 5 -11.92 -10.58 -17.38
N LYS A 6 -12.79 -9.61 -17.09
CA LYS A 6 -12.95 -8.35 -17.84
C LYS A 6 -11.95 -7.23 -17.49
N ASP A 7 -10.92 -7.51 -16.69
CA ASP A 7 -10.04 -6.46 -16.13
C ASP A 7 -8.56 -6.62 -16.49
N GLN A 8 -8.25 -7.01 -17.73
CA GLN A 8 -6.91 -6.87 -18.28
C GLN A 8 -6.95 -5.89 -19.44
N LEU A 9 -6.89 -4.59 -19.11
CA LEU A 9 -6.51 -3.59 -20.10
C LEU A 9 -5.10 -3.94 -20.60
N PRO A 10 -4.85 -3.92 -21.92
CA PRO A 10 -3.53 -4.25 -22.44
C PRO A 10 -2.51 -3.28 -21.87
N VAL A 11 -1.43 -3.81 -21.29
CA VAL A 11 -0.25 -3.01 -20.96
C VAL A 11 0.41 -2.66 -22.28
N HIS A 12 -0.04 -1.56 -22.90
CA HIS A 12 0.53 -1.05 -24.14
C HIS A 12 1.94 -0.51 -23.86
N SER A 13 2.96 -1.37 -23.94
CA SER A 13 4.35 -0.92 -24.00
C SER A 13 4.72 -0.60 -25.45
N CYS A 14 4.39 0.61 -25.91
CA CYS A 14 5.04 1.14 -27.10
C CYS A 14 6.50 1.46 -26.75
N PRO A 15 7.49 1.27 -27.65
CA PRO A 15 8.86 1.71 -27.42
C PRO A 15 8.86 3.23 -27.11
N GLY A 16 9.31 3.61 -25.91
CA GLY A 16 9.24 4.98 -25.40
C GLY A 16 8.04 5.31 -24.49
N HIS A 17 7.18 4.33 -24.15
CA HIS A 17 6.06 4.54 -23.24
C HIS A 17 6.42 4.16 -21.80
N ILE A 18 6.29 5.11 -20.87
CA ILE A 18 6.45 4.89 -19.43
C ILE A 18 5.30 4.01 -18.94
N GLN A 19 5.58 3.00 -18.12
CA GLN A 19 4.54 2.18 -17.50
C GLN A 19 3.73 3.02 -16.49
N ILE A 20 2.39 2.93 -16.57
CA ILE A 20 1.47 3.62 -15.66
C ILE A 20 0.50 2.58 -15.06
N PRO A 21 0.51 2.33 -13.74
CA PRO A 21 1.46 2.82 -12.74
C PRO A 21 2.89 2.33 -13.00
N THR A 22 3.87 3.10 -12.57
CA THR A 22 5.29 2.72 -12.67
C THR A 22 5.58 1.50 -11.78
N GLU A 23 6.70 0.80 -12.03
CA GLU A 23 7.11 -0.35 -11.22
C GLU A 23 7.21 0.00 -9.72
N LYS A 24 7.75 1.17 -9.39
CA LYS A 24 7.82 1.69 -8.01
C LYS A 24 6.43 1.88 -7.39
N GLU A 25 5.46 2.38 -8.15
CA GLU A 25 4.09 2.53 -7.69
C GLU A 25 3.40 1.18 -7.50
N GLN A 26 3.64 0.21 -8.39
CA GLN A 26 3.12 -1.15 -8.28
C GLN A 26 3.65 -1.82 -7.01
N GLU A 27 4.96 -1.74 -6.75
CA GLU A 27 5.58 -2.26 -5.52
C GLU A 27 4.93 -1.67 -4.27
N ALA A 28 4.79 -0.34 -4.21
CA ALA A 28 4.17 0.32 -3.07
C ALA A 28 2.70 -0.10 -2.89
N LEU A 29 1.94 -0.21 -3.99
CA LEU A 29 0.55 -0.67 -3.95
C LEU A 29 0.43 -2.12 -3.46
N GLU A 30 1.32 -3.02 -3.88
CA GLU A 30 1.34 -4.40 -3.42
C GLU A 30 1.68 -4.51 -1.93
N ALA A 31 2.68 -3.77 -1.47
CA ALA A 31 3.02 -3.71 -0.05
C ALA A 31 1.84 -3.19 0.79
N MET A 32 1.18 -2.12 0.34
CA MET A 32 -0.01 -1.59 0.99
C MET A 32 -1.16 -2.61 1.03
N ARG A 33 -1.39 -3.38 -0.04
CA ARG A 33 -2.41 -4.46 -0.05
C ARG A 33 -2.11 -5.53 0.99
N LYS A 34 -0.85 -5.97 1.11
CA LYS A 34 -0.41 -6.96 2.12
C LYS A 34 -0.65 -6.44 3.54
N ILE A 35 -0.27 -5.19 3.82
CA ILE A 35 -0.51 -4.55 5.12
C ILE A 35 -2.01 -4.48 5.43
N LYS A 36 -2.84 -4.11 4.45
CA LYS A 36 -4.28 -4.02 4.64
C LYS A 36 -4.91 -5.37 5.02
N GLU A 37 -4.46 -6.46 4.42
CA GLU A 37 -4.93 -7.80 4.77
C GLU A 37 -4.50 -8.18 6.20
N GLN A 38 -3.24 -7.95 6.56
CA GLN A 38 -2.76 -8.20 7.93
C GLN A 38 -3.53 -7.39 8.98
N VAL A 39 -3.84 -6.12 8.69
CA VAL A 39 -4.67 -5.28 9.56
C VAL A 39 -6.07 -5.86 9.72
N ARG A 40 -6.67 -6.37 8.63
CA ARG A 40 -8.01 -6.97 8.65
C ARG A 40 -8.03 -8.21 9.54
N GLU A 41 -7.08 -9.12 9.34
CA GLU A 41 -6.94 -10.35 10.14
C GLU A 41 -6.75 -10.03 11.62
N LYS A 42 -5.80 -9.15 11.95
CA LYS A 42 -5.52 -8.76 13.34
C LYS A 42 -6.72 -8.07 14.01
N LYS A 43 -7.46 -7.23 13.27
CA LYS A 43 -8.69 -6.59 13.79
C LYS A 43 -9.82 -7.59 14.00
N ALA A 44 -9.95 -8.62 13.15
CA ALA A 44 -10.92 -9.68 13.34
C ALA A 44 -10.63 -10.47 14.62
N LEU A 45 -9.38 -10.91 14.79
CA LEU A 45 -8.92 -11.62 16.01
C LEU A 45 -9.14 -10.78 17.27
N LEU A 46 -8.79 -9.49 17.22
CA LEU A 46 -8.96 -8.58 18.34
C LEU A 46 -10.45 -8.42 18.72
N LYS A 47 -11.35 -8.38 17.73
CA LYS A 47 -12.80 -8.36 17.98
C LYS A 47 -13.27 -9.64 18.69
N GLU A 48 -12.83 -10.81 18.23
CA GLU A 48 -13.18 -12.11 18.85
C GLU A 48 -12.67 -12.23 20.29
N MET A 49 -11.43 -11.81 20.55
CA MET A 49 -10.83 -11.83 21.89
C MET A 49 -11.52 -10.88 22.87
N ARG A 50 -11.93 -9.70 22.40
CA ARG A 50 -12.68 -8.73 23.23
C ARG A 50 -14.08 -9.20 23.58
N VAL A 51 -14.68 -10.10 22.81
CA VAL A 51 -15.99 -10.71 23.12
C VAL A 51 -15.86 -11.75 24.23
N SER A 52 -14.77 -12.53 24.25
CA SER A 52 -14.58 -13.63 25.22
C SER A 52 -14.07 -13.18 26.60
N GLN A 53 -13.48 -11.98 26.72
CA GLN A 53 -13.08 -11.32 27.98
C GLN A 53 -12.34 -12.22 29.00
N THR A 54 -11.42 -13.08 28.53
CA THR A 54 -10.57 -13.89 29.42
C THR A 54 -9.30 -13.13 29.82
N VAL A 55 -8.73 -13.44 30.98
CA VAL A 55 -7.47 -12.84 31.46
C VAL A 55 -6.30 -13.11 30.50
N GLU A 56 -6.28 -14.31 29.88
CA GLU A 56 -5.29 -14.68 28.86
C GLU A 56 -5.39 -13.78 27.61
N ASN A 57 -6.60 -13.32 27.27
CA ASN A 57 -6.81 -12.43 26.14
C ASN A 57 -6.24 -11.03 26.37
N GLU A 58 -6.09 -10.56 27.61
CA GLU A 58 -5.63 -9.19 27.88
C GLU A 58 -4.23 -8.94 27.32
N GLN A 59 -3.28 -9.84 27.61
CA GLN A 59 -1.92 -9.73 27.09
C GLN A 59 -1.89 -9.86 25.56
N ARG A 60 -2.72 -10.75 25.00
CA ARG A 60 -2.79 -10.96 23.56
C ARG A 60 -3.41 -9.77 22.83
N ILE A 61 -4.39 -9.10 23.42
CA ILE A 61 -5.00 -7.86 22.93
C ILE A 61 -3.96 -6.75 22.89
N LEU A 62 -3.20 -6.54 23.98
CA LEU A 62 -2.14 -5.54 24.02
C LEU A 62 -1.08 -5.77 22.93
N TRP A 63 -0.70 -7.04 22.71
CA TRP A 63 0.22 -7.40 21.63
C TRP A 63 -0.37 -7.08 20.25
N LEU A 64 -1.62 -7.45 19.98
CA LEU A 64 -2.29 -7.15 18.71
C LEU A 64 -2.42 -5.63 18.46
N GLU A 65 -2.69 -4.84 19.49
CA GLU A 65 -2.74 -3.39 19.38
C GLU A 65 -1.37 -2.78 19.06
N SER A 66 -0.30 -3.33 19.65
CA SER A 66 1.07 -2.95 19.32
C SER A 66 1.40 -3.25 17.86
N GLU A 67 1.08 -4.45 17.39
CA GLU A 67 1.25 -4.86 15.99
C GLU A 67 0.49 -3.95 15.02
N LEU A 68 -0.75 -3.57 15.36
CA LEU A 68 -1.54 -2.64 14.56
C LEU A 68 -0.90 -1.24 14.47
N ARG A 69 -0.22 -0.77 15.54
CA ARG A 69 0.55 0.48 15.51
C ARG A 69 1.76 0.38 14.58
N VAL A 70 2.48 -0.74 14.60
CA VAL A 70 3.60 -0.99 13.69
C VAL A 70 3.12 -1.00 12.24
N LEU A 71 2.03 -1.71 11.95
CA LEU A 71 1.44 -1.76 10.61
C LEU A 71 0.98 -0.39 10.12
N LYS A 72 0.48 0.48 11.02
CA LYS A 72 0.16 1.87 10.68
C LYS A 72 1.40 2.65 10.25
N GLY A 73 2.50 2.53 11.00
CA GLY A 73 3.76 3.17 10.63
C GLY A 73 4.29 2.69 9.26
N GLN A 74 4.23 1.38 9.00
CA GLN A 74 4.60 0.82 7.70
C GLN A 74 3.68 1.32 6.58
N TRP A 75 2.38 1.39 6.83
CA TRP A 75 1.41 1.93 5.87
C TRP A 75 1.75 3.37 5.49
N ASP A 76 2.04 4.22 6.47
CA ASP A 76 2.36 5.63 6.24
C ASP A 76 3.65 5.78 5.40
N GLN A 77 4.66 4.94 5.65
CA GLN A 77 5.89 4.90 4.84
C GLN A 77 5.61 4.49 3.39
N TRP A 78 4.86 3.42 3.16
CA TRP A 78 4.52 2.97 1.82
C TRP A 78 3.61 3.95 1.08
N LYS A 79 2.71 4.62 1.80
CA LYS A 79 1.89 5.69 1.25
C LYS A 79 2.77 6.84 0.73
N LYS A 80 3.75 7.28 1.53
CA LYS A 80 4.71 8.31 1.10
C LYS A 80 5.50 7.87 -0.14
N LYS A 81 6.05 6.65 -0.15
CA LYS A 81 6.77 6.11 -1.31
C LYS A 81 5.90 6.06 -2.57
N ARG A 82 4.62 5.69 -2.44
CA ARG A 82 3.67 5.69 -3.56
C ARG A 82 3.42 7.10 -4.09
N GLU A 83 3.26 8.08 -3.20
CA GLU A 83 3.07 9.49 -3.57
C GLU A 83 4.31 10.05 -4.28
N GLU A 84 5.51 9.75 -3.79
CA GLU A 84 6.78 10.10 -4.44
C GLU A 84 6.91 9.46 -5.83
N ALA A 85 6.62 8.15 -5.96
CA ALA A 85 6.69 7.46 -7.24
C ALA A 85 5.64 7.98 -8.25
N ALA A 86 4.44 8.32 -7.77
CA ALA A 86 3.42 8.97 -8.59
C ALA A 86 3.87 10.36 -9.07
N ARG A 87 4.53 11.13 -8.20
CA ARG A 87 5.10 12.43 -8.52
C ARG A 87 6.22 12.33 -9.57
N GLU A 88 7.16 11.40 -9.40
CA GLU A 88 8.22 11.13 -10.37
C GLU A 88 7.62 10.87 -11.77
N ARG A 89 6.56 10.07 -11.85
CA ARG A 89 5.84 9.85 -13.11
C ARG A 89 5.25 11.15 -13.68
N MET A 90 4.64 11.99 -12.84
CA MET A 90 4.07 13.27 -13.30
C MET A 90 5.16 14.19 -13.87
N ILE A 91 6.35 14.23 -13.26
CA ILE A 91 7.50 14.98 -13.77
C ILE A 91 7.96 14.40 -15.12
N LEU A 92 8.11 13.09 -15.23
CA LEU A 92 8.53 12.43 -16.48
C LEU A 92 7.55 12.67 -17.64
N LEU A 93 6.26 12.78 -17.34
CA LEU A 93 5.22 13.10 -18.32
C LEU A 93 5.09 14.60 -18.62
N GLY A 94 5.87 15.45 -17.94
CA GLY A 94 5.80 16.91 -18.09
C GLY A 94 4.54 17.54 -17.48
N HIS A 95 3.87 16.84 -16.58
CA HIS A 95 2.69 17.34 -15.86
C HIS A 95 3.05 18.05 -14.55
N GLU A 96 4.28 17.90 -14.06
CA GLU A 96 4.77 18.55 -12.85
C GLU A 96 6.22 19.02 -13.05
N GLU A 97 6.59 20.15 -12.46
CA GLU A 97 7.97 20.63 -12.47
C GLU A 97 8.82 19.86 -11.44
N PRO A 98 10.09 19.55 -11.75
CA PRO A 98 11.02 19.06 -10.73
C PRO A 98 11.26 20.14 -9.67
N ASP A 99 11.56 19.73 -8.44
CA ASP A 99 11.97 20.68 -7.40
C ASP A 99 13.19 21.48 -7.88
N LYS A 100 13.12 22.80 -7.72
CA LYS A 100 14.23 23.71 -8.04
C LYS A 100 15.30 23.64 -6.95
N GLU A 101 15.99 22.51 -6.83
CA GLU A 101 17.19 22.40 -5.98
C GLU A 101 18.43 22.30 -6.86
N GLY A 102 19.20 23.40 -6.96
CA GLY A 102 20.55 23.39 -7.55
C GLY A 102 20.83 24.41 -8.67
N LEU A 103 20.02 25.44 -8.87
CA LEU A 103 20.34 26.57 -9.75
C LEU A 103 20.41 27.88 -8.95
N GLU A 104 21.40 27.97 -8.07
CA GLU A 104 22.01 29.24 -7.63
C GLU A 104 23.53 29.15 -7.80
#